data_AF-A0A6A1R4U3-F1
#
_entry.id   AF-A0A6A1R4U3-F1
#
_cell.length_a   1.000
_cell.length_b   1.000
_cell.length_c   1.000
_cell.angle_alpha   90.00
_cell.angle_beta   90.00
_cell.angle_gamma   90.00
#
_symmetry.space_group_name_H-M   'P 1'
#
loop_
_entity.id
_entity.type
_entity.pdbx_description
1 polymer ?
#
loop_
_entity_poly.entity_id
_entity_poly.type
_entity_poly.pdbx_seq_one_letter_code
_entity_poly.pdbx_strand_id
1 'polypeptide(L)'
;MSNAFYDYVRGRSETVPAGYTLAGLRAYRYLVYLGASQMVEANFPFLREQLGEQAWRLLIEGFVRQSAWTSPYYGDLRHEFIAYLGRESTDTHA
;
A
#
# COMPACT_ATOMS: atom_id res chain seq x y z
N MET A 1 -7.30 -16.17 -5.24
CA MET A 1 -6.10 -15.76 -6.00
C MET A 1 -4.87 -16.33 -5.30
N SER A 2 -3.75 -16.50 -5.99
CA SER A 2 -2.54 -17.11 -5.40
C SER A 2 -1.75 -16.12 -4.52
N ASN A 3 -0.94 -16.61 -3.58
CA ASN A 3 -0.04 -15.76 -2.80
C ASN A 3 0.89 -14.94 -3.69
N ALA A 4 1.40 -15.54 -4.77
CA ALA A 4 2.26 -14.86 -5.75
C ALA A 4 1.57 -13.67 -6.44
N PHE A 5 0.25 -13.75 -6.70
CA PHE A 5 -0.51 -12.60 -7.19
C PHE A 5 -0.51 -11.45 -6.17
N TYR A 6 -0.81 -11.75 -4.91
CA TYR A 6 -0.85 -10.75 -3.85
C TYR A 6 0.53 -10.13 -3.59
N ASP A 7 1.59 -10.94 -3.66
CA ASP A 7 2.96 -10.46 -3.50
C ASP A 7 3.38 -9.52 -4.62
N TYR A 8 3.00 -9.79 -5.87
CA TYR A 8 3.24 -8.86 -6.98
C TYR A 8 2.46 -7.55 -6.80
N VAL A 9 1.15 -7.65 -6.55
CA VAL A 9 0.26 -6.49 -6.44
C VAL A 9 0.64 -5.60 -5.25
N ARG A 10 1.11 -6.17 -4.14
CA ARG A 10 1.61 -5.40 -2.98
C ARG A 10 3.07 -4.95 -3.14
N GLY A 11 3.74 -5.34 -4.22
CA GLY A 11 5.13 -4.97 -4.47
C GLY A 11 6.15 -5.62 -3.54
N ARG A 12 5.84 -6.83 -3.05
CA ARG A 12 6.76 -7.74 -2.36
C ARG A 12 7.55 -8.61 -3.33
N SER A 13 7.09 -8.72 -4.57
CA SER A 13 7.76 -9.42 -5.66
C SER A 13 7.57 -8.67 -6.97
N GLU A 14 8.54 -8.81 -7.88
CA GLU A 14 8.43 -8.35 -9.27
C GLU A 14 8.22 -9.53 -10.25
N THR A 15 8.12 -10.76 -9.74
CA THR A 15 7.91 -11.97 -10.53
C THR A 15 6.45 -12.06 -10.96
N VAL A 16 6.22 -12.11 -12.28
CA VAL A 16 4.89 -12.34 -12.86
C VAL A 16 4.48 -13.80 -12.63
N PRO A 17 3.40 -14.10 -11.87
CA PRO A 17 2.96 -15.47 -11.65
C PRO A 17 2.39 -16.09 -12.92
N ALA A 18 2.52 -17.42 -13.05
CA ALA A 18 1.96 -18.17 -14.16
C ALA A 18 0.44 -17.95 -14.27
N GLY A 19 -0.06 -17.83 -15.51
CA GLY A 19 -1.49 -17.59 -15.78
C GLY A 19 -1.92 -16.11 -15.72
N TYR A 20 -1.01 -15.17 -15.48
CA TYR A 20 -1.28 -13.73 -15.48
C TYR A 20 -0.50 -13.01 -16.58
N THR A 21 -1.06 -11.90 -17.07
CA THR A 21 -0.34 -10.97 -17.96
C THR A 21 0.30 -9.85 -17.14
N LEU A 22 1.48 -9.38 -17.57
CA LEU A 22 2.16 -8.25 -16.93
C LEU A 22 1.29 -6.99 -16.92
N ALA A 23 0.59 -6.70 -18.02
CA ALA A 23 -0.28 -5.53 -18.12
C ALA A 23 -1.44 -5.59 -17.10
N GLY A 24 -2.08 -6.76 -16.95
CA GLY A 24 -3.14 -6.94 -15.96
C GLY A 24 -2.64 -6.76 -14.54
N LEU A 25 -1.48 -7.34 -14.20
CA LEU A 25 -0.90 -7.19 -12.87
C LEU A 25 -0.49 -5.74 -12.55
N ARG A 26 0.04 -5.01 -13.53
CA ARG A 26 0.33 -3.57 -13.38
C ARG A 26 -0.93 -2.77 -13.11
N ALA A 27 -2.03 -3.06 -13.80
CA ALA A 27 -3.32 -2.43 -13.55
C ALA A 27 -3.81 -2.71 -12.11
N TYR A 28 -3.75 -3.97 -11.65
CA TYR A 28 -4.14 -4.30 -10.27
C TYR A 28 -3.25 -3.63 -9.22
N ARG A 29 -1.93 -3.61 -9.44
CA ARG A 29 -0.98 -2.90 -8.57
C ARG A 29 -1.30 -1.40 -8.47
N TYR A 30 -1.62 -0.78 -9.60
CA TYR A 30 -2.05 0.62 -9.64
C TYR A 30 -3.36 0.85 -8.89
N LEU A 31 -4.36 -0.03 -9.07
CA LEU A 31 -5.64 0.08 -8.36
C LEU A 31 -5.48 -0.03 -6.84
N VAL A 32 -4.62 -0.94 -6.37
CA VAL A 32 -4.31 -1.07 -4.93
C VAL A 32 -3.62 0.18 -4.39
N TYR A 33 -2.61 0.69 -5.10
CA TYR A 33 -1.97 1.96 -4.76
C TYR A 33 -2.99 3.11 -4.71
N LEU A 34 -3.84 3.24 -5.73
CA LEU A 34 -4.82 4.30 -5.84
C LEU A 34 -5.84 4.24 -4.69
N GLY A 35 -6.35 3.04 -4.37
CA GLY A 35 -7.28 2.85 -3.26
C GLY A 35 -6.66 3.19 -1.90
N ALA A 36 -5.41 2.79 -1.67
CA ALA A 36 -4.67 3.16 -0.47
C ALA A 36 -4.44 4.68 -0.38
N SER A 37 -4.00 5.30 -1.47
CA SER A 37 -3.79 6.75 -1.57
C SER A 37 -5.08 7.52 -1.26
N GLN A 38 -6.19 7.18 -1.90
CA GLN A 38 -7.48 7.84 -1.67
C GLN A 38 -7.98 7.65 -0.23
N MET A 39 -7.77 6.47 0.36
CA MET A 39 -8.11 6.24 1.77
C MET A 39 -7.27 7.15 2.68
N VAL A 40 -5.96 7.23 2.47
CA VAL A 40 -5.10 8.07 3.32
C VAL A 40 -5.50 9.53 3.17
N GLU A 41 -5.73 9.99 1.95
CA GLU A 41 -6.16 11.36 1.67
C GLU A 41 -7.52 11.71 2.30
N ALA A 42 -8.49 10.78 2.26
CA ALA A 42 -9.79 10.98 2.90
C ALA A 42 -9.72 11.08 4.43
N ASN A 43 -8.69 10.49 5.06
CA ASN A 43 -8.51 10.49 6.52
C ASN A 43 -7.50 11.54 7.00
N PHE A 44 -6.57 11.97 6.12
CA PHE A 44 -5.48 12.89 6.40
C PHE A 44 -5.32 13.89 5.23
N PRO A 45 -6.28 14.81 5.03
CA PRO A 45 -6.41 15.60 3.81
C PRO A 45 -5.22 16.50 3.47
N PHE A 46 -4.42 16.90 4.46
CA PHE A 46 -3.26 17.77 4.25
C PHE A 46 -1.92 17.02 4.17
N LEU A 47 -1.91 15.71 4.42
CA LEU A 47 -0.66 14.95 4.55
C LEU A 47 0.13 14.89 3.24
N ARG A 48 -0.56 14.72 2.11
CA ARG A 48 0.07 14.69 0.78
C ARG A 48 0.76 16.01 0.45
N GLU A 49 0.10 17.14 0.74
CA GLU A 49 0.65 18.48 0.50
C GLU A 49 1.88 18.73 1.39
N GLN A 50 1.80 18.34 2.66
CA GLN A 50 2.91 18.50 3.62
C GLN A 50 4.14 17.66 3.29
N LEU A 51 3.95 16.45 2.76
CA LEU A 51 5.05 15.54 2.39
C LEU A 51 5.63 15.85 1.00
N GLY A 52 4.81 16.38 0.09
CA GLY A 52 5.12 16.43 -1.33
C GLY A 52 5.02 15.05 -2.01
N GLU A 53 4.98 15.07 -3.34
CA GLU A 53 4.63 13.90 -4.16
C GLU A 53 5.58 12.70 -4.00
N GLN A 54 6.89 12.94 -3.84
CA GLN A 54 7.86 11.87 -3.74
C GLN A 54 7.72 11.10 -2.41
N ALA A 55 7.66 11.83 -1.29
CA ALA A 55 7.50 11.22 0.02
C ALA A 55 6.10 10.59 0.18
N TRP A 56 5.07 11.20 -0.40
CA TRP A 56 3.74 10.59 -0.49
C TRP A 56 3.77 9.24 -1.19
N ARG A 57 4.38 9.15 -2.38
CA ARG A 57 4.50 7.89 -3.12
C ARG A 57 5.18 6.81 -2.29
N LEU A 58 6.33 7.14 -1.69
CA LEU A 58 7.08 6.19 -0.86
C LEU A 58 6.27 5.72 0.35
N LEU A 59 5.53 6.63 0.99
CA LEU A 59 4.66 6.32 2.12
C LEU A 59 3.56 5.33 1.74
N ILE A 60 2.87 5.57 0.62
CA ILE A 60 1.78 4.69 0.16
C ILE A 60 2.33 3.34 -0.30
N GLU A 61 3.44 3.32 -1.04
CA GLU A 61 4.08 2.07 -1.48
C GLU A 61 4.58 1.23 -0.30
N GLY A 62 5.18 1.87 0.71
CA GLY A 62 5.61 1.22 1.96
C GLY A 62 4.41 0.65 2.73
N PHE A 63 3.36 1.45 2.89
CA PHE A 63 2.13 1.01 3.55
C PHE A 63 1.51 -0.21 2.84
N VAL A 64 1.33 -0.14 1.53
CA VAL A 64 0.75 -1.25 0.74
C VAL A 64 1.61 -2.52 0.89
N ARG A 65 2.93 -2.40 0.79
CA ARG A 65 3.87 -3.53 0.90
C ARG A 65 3.78 -4.21 2.26
N GLN A 66 3.74 -3.43 3.34
CA GLN A 66 3.80 -3.93 4.72
C GLN A 66 2.43 -4.16 5.35
N SER A 67 1.35 -3.71 4.71
CA SER A 67 0.00 -3.88 5.25
C SER A 67 -0.33 -5.37 5.46
N ALA A 68 -0.82 -5.68 6.66
CA ALA A 68 -1.40 -6.97 7.01
C ALA A 68 -2.93 -6.95 6.89
N TRP A 69 -3.48 -5.91 6.27
CA TRP A 69 -4.92 -5.75 6.12
C TRP A 69 -5.52 -6.90 5.30
N THR A 70 -6.46 -7.58 5.95
CA THR A 70 -7.22 -8.71 5.41
C THR A 70 -8.73 -8.47 5.45
N SER A 71 -9.17 -7.39 6.12
CA SER A 71 -10.59 -7.05 6.27
C SER A 71 -11.17 -6.48 4.97
N PRO A 72 -12.44 -6.74 4.64
CA PRO A 72 -13.12 -6.07 3.54
C PRO A 72 -13.61 -4.65 3.91
N TYR A 73 -13.51 -4.24 5.18
CA TYR A 73 -14.06 -2.97 5.67
C TYR A 73 -13.01 -1.85 5.66
N TYR A 74 -13.34 -0.75 4.98
CA TYR A 74 -12.46 0.43 4.88
C TYR A 74 -12.17 1.11 6.23
N GLY A 75 -13.06 0.98 7.23
CA GLY A 75 -12.83 1.51 8.58
C GLY A 75 -11.62 0.90 9.28
N ASP A 76 -11.28 -0.35 8.96
CA ASP A 76 -10.13 -1.05 9.52
C ASP A 76 -8.82 -0.62 8.87
N LEU A 77 -8.89 -0.14 7.62
CA LEU A 77 -7.72 0.28 6.85
C LEU A 77 -7.04 1.52 7.48
N ARG A 78 -7.81 2.41 8.13
CA ARG A 78 -7.26 3.54 8.91
C ARG A 78 -6.39 3.04 10.07
N HIS A 79 -6.87 2.06 10.83
CA HIS A 79 -6.15 1.52 11.98
C HIS A 79 -4.84 0.84 11.55
N GLU A 80 -4.89 0.07 10.46
CA GLU A 80 -3.71 -0.53 9.85
C GLU A 80 -2.68 0.50 9.40
N PHE A 81 -3.12 1.63 8.84
CA PHE A 81 -2.22 2.72 8.45
C PHE A 81 -1.51 3.35 9.65
N ILE A 82 -2.23 3.63 10.75
CA ILE A 82 -1.61 4.12 11.99
C ILE A 82 -0.64 3.09 12.58
N ALA A 83 -1.01 1.81 12.58
CA ALA A 83 -0.13 0.74 13.04
C ALA A 83 1.15 0.63 12.18
N TYR A 84 1.03 0.83 10.87
CA TYR A 84 2.18 0.92 9.95
C TYR A 84 3.10 2.08 10.30
N LEU A 85 2.57 3.29 10.51
CA LEU A 85 3.37 4.44 10.93
C LEU A 85 4.10 4.18 12.25
N GLY A 86 3.46 3.49 13.20
CA GLY A 86 4.07 3.08 14.48
C GLY A 86 5.26 2.13 14.29
N ARG A 87 5.20 1.20 13.33
CA ARG A 87 6.32 0.29 13.02
C ARG A 87 7.49 1.05 12.40
N GLU A 88 7.23 1.85 11.37
CA GLU A 88 8.27 2.63 10.66
C GLU A 88 9.00 3.62 11.57
N SER A 89 8.26 4.26 12.50
CA SER A 89 8.85 5.22 13.46
C SER A 89 9.70 4.54 14.53
N THR A 90 9.40 3.28 14.86
CA THR A 90 10.21 2.48 15.80
C THR A 90 11.51 2.00 15.13
N ASP A 91 11.45 1.58 13.87
CA ASP A 91 12.62 1.15 13.09
C ASP A 91 13.59 2.31 12.78
N THR A 92 13.12 3.55 12.80
CA THR A 92 13.97 4.75 12.59
C THR A 92 14.83 5.10 13.82
N HIS A 93 14.56 4.52 14.99
CA HIS A 93 15.28 4.80 16.25
C HIS A 93 16.14 3.63 16.77
N ALA A 94 16.44 2.64 15.92
CA ALA A 94 17.36 1.53 16.20
C ALA A 94 18.62 1.63 15.33
#